data_AF-X1IQA5-F1
#
_entry.id   AF-X1IQA5-F1
#
_cell.length_a   1.000
_cell.length_b   1.000
_cell.length_c   1.000
_cell.angle_alpha   90.00
_cell.angle_beta   90.00
_cell.angle_gamma   90.00
#
_symmetry.space_group_name_H-M   'P 1'
#
loop_
_entity.id
_entity.type
_entity.pdbx_description
1 polymer ?
#
loop_
_entity_poly.entity_id
_entity_poly.type
_entity_poly.pdbx_seq_one_letter_code
_entity_poly.pdbx_strand_id
1 'polypeptide(L)'
;MFYTFKKKKMIRALNKTVLVIFTASVIFSGCLPASRFNELKEQTGKISTERDQLFAANEKMNVQNTELKARIESIESEIADIKGERGSVLKQYEDLKDAYDILKRRYDDLEKTQEALLSGHNRETKRLLTELQKAQQDLLAKEDRLLELERSATRKMQDLEKLRVELEERKRRLIELESILYAKDSVMNALKNTIANALYGFQQDGLSVSFRNGKVYVSMEEKLLFQTGSIEVDPRGVSALKQLA
;
A
#
# COMPACT_ATOMS: atom_id res chain seq x y z
N MET A 1 59.25 171.61 -2.28
CA MET A 1 59.59 170.24 -2.72
C MET A 1 59.61 169.27 -1.54
N PHE A 2 58.48 169.04 -0.84
CA PHE A 2 58.48 168.18 0.38
C PHE A 2 57.24 167.28 0.55
N TYR A 3 56.33 167.20 -0.43
CA TYR A 3 55.04 166.51 -0.24
C TYR A 3 55.00 165.04 -0.72
N THR A 4 56.06 164.53 -1.36
CA THR A 4 56.01 163.22 -2.05
C THR A 4 56.57 162.05 -1.24
N PHE A 5 57.23 162.27 -0.10
CA PHE A 5 57.91 161.19 0.63
C PHE A 5 57.03 160.47 1.67
N LYS A 6 55.97 161.11 2.21
CA LYS A 6 55.15 160.55 3.30
C LYS A 6 54.11 159.52 2.82
N LYS A 7 53.61 159.62 1.58
CA LYS A 7 52.57 158.72 1.02
C LYS A 7 53.07 157.28 0.77
N LYS A 8 54.33 157.08 0.34
CA LYS A 8 54.87 155.74 0.02
C LYS A 8 55.03 154.82 1.25
N LYS A 9 55.27 155.37 2.44
CA LYS A 9 55.40 154.59 3.69
C LYS A 9 54.03 154.09 4.19
N MET A 10 52.96 154.88 4.04
CA MET A 10 51.61 154.51 4.50
C MET A 10 50.98 153.39 3.65
N ILE A 11 51.16 153.42 2.32
CA ILE A 11 50.61 152.41 1.40
C ILE A 11 51.26 151.02 1.61
N ARG A 12 52.56 150.97 1.93
CA ARG A 12 53.24 149.70 2.26
C ARG A 12 52.79 149.10 3.60
N ALA A 13 52.40 149.94 4.58
CA ALA A 13 51.85 149.46 5.84
C ALA A 13 50.43 148.90 5.68
N LEU A 14 49.60 149.57 4.87
CA LEU A 14 48.22 149.16 4.58
C LEU A 14 48.15 147.83 3.80
N ASN A 15 49.04 147.61 2.82
CA ASN A 15 49.12 146.34 2.09
C ASN A 15 49.60 145.17 2.97
N LYS A 16 50.46 145.41 3.96
CA LYS A 16 50.88 144.37 4.91
C LYS A 16 49.74 143.96 5.86
N THR A 17 48.95 144.92 6.33
CA THR A 17 47.77 144.62 7.17
C THR A 17 46.66 143.91 6.39
N VAL A 18 46.41 144.30 5.14
CA VAL A 18 45.41 143.64 4.28
C VAL A 18 45.84 142.21 3.92
N LEU A 19 47.13 141.97 3.67
CA LEU A 19 47.67 140.63 3.41
C LEU A 19 47.50 139.72 4.64
N VAL A 20 47.79 140.23 5.85
CA VAL A 20 47.63 139.46 7.10
C VAL A 20 46.17 139.12 7.39
N ILE A 21 45.25 140.07 7.15
CA ILE A 21 43.80 139.85 7.32
C ILE A 21 43.28 138.82 6.30
N PHE A 22 43.77 138.86 5.05
CA PHE A 22 43.38 137.92 4.02
C PHE A 22 43.90 136.50 4.30
N THR A 23 45.14 136.37 4.78
CA THR A 23 45.70 135.06 5.19
C THR A 23 45.03 134.49 6.43
N ALA A 24 44.56 135.33 7.36
CA ALA A 24 43.82 134.89 8.55
C ALA A 24 42.39 134.42 8.20
N SER A 25 41.75 135.04 7.20
CA SER A 25 40.39 134.70 6.75
C SER A 25 40.32 133.32 6.07
N VAL A 26 41.36 132.92 5.35
CA VAL A 26 41.43 131.60 4.65
C VAL A 26 41.62 130.42 5.61
N ILE A 27 42.16 130.66 6.82
CA ILE A 27 42.40 129.59 7.81
C ILE A 27 41.11 129.23 8.57
N PHE A 28 40.12 130.12 8.59
CA PHE A 28 38.90 129.94 9.41
C PHE A 28 37.75 129.20 8.72
N SER A 29 37.84 128.91 7.42
CA SER A 29 36.78 128.23 6.65
C SER A 29 36.89 126.69 6.64
N GLY A 30 37.79 126.10 7.43
CA GLY A 30 38.09 124.65 7.39
C GLY A 30 37.74 123.80 8.61
N CYS A 31 37.10 124.32 9.67
CA CYS A 31 36.96 123.57 10.92
C CYS A 31 35.52 123.04 11.15
N LEU A 32 35.30 121.76 10.85
CA LEU A 32 34.17 120.99 11.38
C LEU A 32 34.24 120.96 12.91
N PRO A 33 33.12 121.13 13.64
CA PRO A 33 33.11 121.09 15.11
C PRO A 33 33.66 119.74 15.62
N ALA A 34 34.60 119.80 16.58
CA ALA A 34 35.22 118.60 17.17
C ALA A 34 34.19 117.61 17.75
N SER A 35 33.03 118.09 18.22
CA SER A 35 31.93 117.23 18.68
C SER A 35 31.34 116.36 17.58
N ARG A 36 31.13 116.92 16.38
CA ARG A 36 30.61 116.18 15.21
C ARG A 36 31.63 115.19 14.66
N PHE A 37 32.92 115.54 14.68
CA PHE A 37 33.98 114.61 14.29
C PHE A 37 34.11 113.44 15.28
N ASN A 38 34.04 113.71 16.58
CA ASN A 38 34.08 112.67 17.61
C ASN A 38 32.82 111.78 17.56
N GLU A 39 31.64 112.36 17.35
CA GLU A 39 30.37 111.63 17.18
C GLU A 39 30.41 110.73 15.93
N LEU A 40 30.89 111.25 14.78
CA LEU A 40 31.09 110.42 13.58
C LEU A 40 32.12 109.32 13.79
N LYS A 41 33.22 109.61 14.50
CA LYS A 41 34.27 108.63 14.81
C LYS A 41 33.73 107.51 15.72
N GLU A 42 32.91 107.86 16.71
CA GLU A 42 32.24 106.92 17.59
C GLU A 42 31.21 106.06 16.85
N GLN A 43 30.40 106.67 15.97
CA GLN A 43 29.46 105.93 15.11
C GLN A 43 30.19 104.99 14.14
N THR A 44 31.28 105.45 13.52
CA THR A 44 32.10 104.62 12.63
C THR A 44 32.72 103.44 13.40
N GLY A 45 33.14 103.67 14.65
CA GLY A 45 33.60 102.62 15.55
C GLY A 45 32.50 101.60 15.89
N LYS A 46 31.29 102.07 16.26
CA LYS A 46 30.13 101.21 16.55
C LYS A 46 29.72 100.37 15.34
N ILE A 47 29.57 100.99 14.18
CA ILE A 47 29.25 100.31 12.92
C ILE A 47 30.34 99.30 12.56
N SER A 48 31.62 99.64 12.77
CA SER A 48 32.73 98.70 12.55
C SER A 48 32.61 97.47 13.46
N THR A 49 32.36 97.65 14.76
CA THR A 49 32.21 96.55 15.70
C THR A 49 30.98 95.69 15.42
N GLU A 50 29.85 96.31 15.04
CA GLU A 50 28.63 95.60 14.69
C GLU A 50 28.81 94.79 13.40
N ARG A 51 29.48 95.37 12.39
CA ARG A 51 29.89 94.66 11.18
C ARG A 51 30.78 93.45 11.51
N ASP A 52 31.76 93.59 12.39
CA ASP A 52 32.66 92.49 12.76
C ASP A 52 31.91 91.37 13.51
N GLN A 53 30.98 91.74 14.41
CA GLN A 53 30.11 90.79 15.11
C GLN A 53 29.16 90.06 14.15
N LEU A 54 28.52 90.79 13.24
CA LEU A 54 27.66 90.22 12.21
C LEU A 54 28.46 89.29 11.30
N PHE A 55 29.69 89.65 10.93
CA PHE A 55 30.56 88.80 10.11
C PHE A 55 30.90 87.50 10.83
N ALA A 56 31.30 87.56 12.11
CA ALA A 56 31.59 86.38 12.92
C ALA A 56 30.35 85.50 13.13
N ALA A 57 29.18 86.09 13.35
CA ALA A 57 27.92 85.36 13.46
C ALA A 57 27.53 84.68 12.13
N ASN A 58 27.73 85.35 11.00
CA ASN A 58 27.43 84.83 9.68
C ASN A 58 28.38 83.68 9.31
N GLU A 59 29.68 83.81 9.63
CA GLU A 59 30.65 82.73 9.47
C GLU A 59 30.28 81.51 10.32
N LYS A 60 29.92 81.73 11.60
CA LYS A 60 29.44 80.66 12.48
C LYS A 60 28.19 79.97 11.94
N MET A 61 27.19 80.73 11.48
CA MET A 61 25.98 80.19 10.87
C MET A 61 26.30 79.42 9.59
N ASN A 62 27.27 79.87 8.79
CA ASN A 62 27.68 79.18 7.58
C ASN A 62 28.35 77.83 7.90
N VAL A 63 29.23 77.77 8.90
CA VAL A 63 29.85 76.52 9.38
C VAL A 63 28.80 75.55 9.93
N GLN A 64 27.83 76.04 10.72
CA GLN A 64 26.73 75.19 11.20
C GLN A 64 25.87 74.68 10.06
N ASN A 65 25.62 75.50 9.03
CA ASN A 65 24.85 75.08 7.85
C ASN A 65 25.56 73.97 7.08
N THR A 66 26.87 74.08 6.87
CA THR A 66 27.63 73.05 6.16
C THR A 66 27.72 71.76 6.98
N GLU A 67 27.90 71.85 8.30
CA GLU A 67 27.88 70.69 9.19
C GLU A 67 26.52 69.99 9.18
N LEU A 68 25.43 70.74 9.32
CA LEU A 68 24.07 70.17 9.30
C LEU A 68 23.75 69.53 7.96
N LYS A 69 24.19 70.13 6.84
CA LYS A 69 24.05 69.52 5.50
C LYS A 69 24.79 68.20 5.40
N ALA A 70 26.04 68.14 5.86
CA ALA A 70 26.80 66.90 5.88
C ALA A 70 26.15 65.81 6.75
N ARG A 71 25.56 66.19 7.90
CA ARG A 71 24.79 65.26 8.74
C ARG A 71 23.53 64.76 8.05
N ILE A 72 22.79 65.62 7.35
CA ILE A 72 21.61 65.23 6.57
C ILE A 72 22.00 64.21 5.50
N GLU A 73 23.06 64.48 4.73
CA GLU A 73 23.56 63.56 3.70
C GLU A 73 23.96 62.19 4.30
N SER A 74 24.65 62.18 5.46
CA SER A 74 25.00 60.95 6.16
C SER A 74 23.76 60.15 6.58
N ILE A 75 22.78 60.81 7.19
CA ILE A 75 21.55 60.16 7.65
C ILE A 75 20.72 59.65 6.47
N GLU A 76 20.66 60.40 5.37
CA GLU A 76 19.98 59.98 4.15
C GLU A 76 20.63 58.72 3.55
N SER A 77 21.96 58.63 3.57
CA SER A 77 22.70 57.41 3.18
C SER A 77 22.36 56.22 4.09
N GLU A 78 22.41 56.41 5.41
CA GLU A 78 22.08 55.35 6.38
C GLU A 78 20.62 54.85 6.22
N ILE A 79 19.67 55.76 5.96
CA ILE A 79 18.28 55.40 5.69
C ILE A 79 18.16 54.57 4.40
N ALA A 80 18.95 54.88 3.37
CA ALA A 80 18.96 54.13 2.13
C ALA A 80 19.50 52.70 2.35
N ASP A 81 20.59 52.57 3.10
CA ASP A 81 21.21 51.28 3.44
C ASP A 81 20.27 50.41 4.26
N ILE A 82 19.68 50.95 5.34
CA ILE A 82 18.72 50.24 6.19
C ILE A 82 17.49 49.81 5.40
N LYS A 83 16.99 50.63 4.46
CA LYS A 83 15.88 50.24 3.58
C LYS A 83 16.25 49.06 2.69
N GLY A 84 17.47 49.05 2.15
CA GLY A 84 18.00 47.95 1.36
C GLY A 84 18.08 46.65 2.15
N GLU A 85 18.68 46.70 3.35
CA GLU A 85 18.79 45.56 4.26
C GLU A 85 17.40 45.04 4.66
N ARG A 86 16.47 45.93 5.02
CA ARG A 86 15.09 45.56 5.35
C ARG A 86 14.43 44.80 4.21
N GLY A 87 14.63 45.23 2.96
CA GLY A 87 14.10 44.53 1.79
C GLY A 87 14.68 43.13 1.64
N SER A 88 15.99 42.97 1.87
CA SER A 88 16.68 41.68 1.84
C SER A 88 16.15 40.73 2.93
N VAL A 89 16.05 41.21 4.17
CA VAL A 89 15.55 40.43 5.31
C VAL A 89 14.09 40.02 5.11
N LEU A 90 13.25 40.92 4.59
CA LEU A 90 11.85 40.64 4.32
C LEU A 90 11.70 39.52 3.28
N LYS A 91 12.51 39.55 2.22
CA LYS A 91 12.55 38.48 1.23
C LYS A 91 12.98 37.14 1.82
N GLN A 92 14.04 37.13 2.63
CA GLN A 92 14.49 35.90 3.31
C GLN A 92 13.42 35.35 4.26
N TYR A 93 12.68 36.23 4.93
CA TYR A 93 11.58 35.82 5.81
C TYR A 93 10.42 35.19 5.02
N GLU A 94 10.05 35.78 3.88
CA GLU A 94 9.03 35.22 2.98
C GLU A 94 9.47 33.85 2.44
N ASP A 95 10.70 33.74 1.94
CA ASP A 95 11.28 32.49 1.43
C ASP A 95 11.29 31.39 2.52
N LEU A 96 11.68 31.75 3.75
CA LEU A 96 11.71 30.81 4.88
C LEU A 96 10.32 30.37 5.31
N LYS A 97 9.34 31.29 5.29
CA LYS A 97 7.95 30.99 5.61
C LYS A 97 7.35 30.03 4.59
N ASP A 98 7.59 30.25 3.30
CA ASP A 98 7.13 29.35 2.25
C ASP A 98 7.77 27.96 2.38
N ALA A 99 9.08 27.91 2.67
CA ALA A 99 9.78 26.66 2.92
C ALA A 99 9.20 25.91 4.14
N TYR A 100 8.87 26.63 5.22
CA TYR A 100 8.23 26.06 6.40
C TYR A 100 6.84 25.50 6.08
N ASP A 101 6.01 26.24 5.34
CA ASP A 101 4.67 25.79 4.97
C ASP A 101 4.71 24.55 4.07
N ILE A 102 5.68 24.49 3.14
CA ILE A 102 5.93 23.30 2.31
C ILE A 102 6.37 22.11 3.18
N LEU A 103 7.31 22.34 4.10
CA LEU A 103 7.82 21.29 4.98
C LEU A 103 6.71 20.73 5.88
N LYS A 104 5.87 21.60 6.42
CA LYS A 104 4.72 21.22 7.23
C LYS A 104 3.73 20.35 6.46
N ARG A 105 3.37 20.75 5.23
CA ARG A 105 2.48 19.92 4.38
C ARG A 105 3.08 18.55 4.08
N ARG A 106 4.38 18.48 3.78
CA ARG A 106 5.07 17.20 3.54
C ARG A 106 5.09 16.32 4.79
N TYR A 107 5.24 16.91 5.97
CA TYR A 107 5.19 16.18 7.23
C TYR A 107 3.79 15.61 7.47
N ASP A 108 2.74 16.42 7.29
CA ASP A 108 1.34 15.98 7.42
C ASP A 108 1.00 14.85 6.43
N ASP A 109 1.48 14.93 5.19
CA ASP A 109 1.29 13.89 4.18
C ASP A 109 2.07 12.61 4.53
N LEU A 110 3.28 12.74 5.06
CA LEU A 110 4.07 11.59 5.51
C LEU A 110 3.39 10.87 6.69
N GLU A 111 2.85 11.63 7.65
CA GLU A 111 2.12 11.08 8.79
C GLU A 111 0.87 10.31 8.34
N LYS A 112 0.07 10.90 7.44
CA LYS A 112 -1.11 10.24 6.85
C LYS A 112 -0.76 8.97 6.08
N THR A 113 0.30 9.00 5.27
CA THR A 113 0.73 7.82 4.51
C THR A 113 1.24 6.71 5.43
N GLN A 114 1.94 7.06 6.51
CA GLN A 114 2.38 6.10 7.53
C GLN A 114 1.19 5.46 8.24
N GLU A 115 0.19 6.24 8.64
CA GLU A 115 -1.03 5.73 9.27
C GLU A 115 -1.83 4.82 8.32
N ALA A 116 -1.97 5.21 7.05
CA ALA A 116 -2.62 4.41 6.01
C ALA A 116 -1.88 3.07 5.77
N LEU A 117 -0.55 3.09 5.75
CA LEU A 117 0.27 1.88 5.59
C LEU A 117 0.14 0.95 6.80
N LEU A 118 0.23 1.48 8.02
CA LEU A 118 0.10 0.68 9.25
C LEU A 118 -1.30 0.05 9.37
N SER A 119 -2.35 0.83 9.10
CA SER A 119 -3.73 0.34 9.15
C SER A 119 -4.01 -0.67 8.03
N GLY A 120 -3.53 -0.43 6.81
CA GLY A 120 -3.61 -1.35 5.68
C GLY A 120 -2.89 -2.67 5.96
N HIS A 121 -1.63 -2.59 6.41
CA HIS A 121 -0.79 -3.75 6.70
C HIS A 121 -1.35 -4.59 7.85
N ASN A 122 -1.83 -3.96 8.93
CA ASN A 122 -2.47 -4.69 10.04
C ASN A 122 -3.74 -5.41 9.59
N ARG A 123 -4.56 -4.78 8.73
CA ARG A 123 -5.78 -5.39 8.19
C ARG A 123 -5.46 -6.57 7.27
N GLU A 124 -4.50 -6.41 6.38
CA GLU A 124 -4.05 -7.45 5.47
C GLU A 124 -3.43 -8.63 6.23
N THR A 125 -2.54 -8.35 7.19
CA THR A 125 -1.93 -9.37 8.05
C THR A 125 -2.99 -10.16 8.81
N LYS A 126 -3.97 -9.50 9.42
CA LYS A 126 -5.07 -10.17 10.13
C LYS A 126 -5.91 -11.05 9.19
N ARG A 127 -6.17 -10.57 7.97
CA ARG A 127 -6.88 -11.34 6.94
C ARG A 127 -6.09 -12.58 6.53
N LEU A 128 -4.82 -12.43 6.20
CA LEU A 128 -3.94 -13.54 5.82
C LEU A 128 -3.79 -14.57 6.94
N LEU A 129 -3.65 -14.14 8.20
CA LEU A 129 -3.62 -15.05 9.35
C LEU A 129 -4.93 -15.84 9.49
N THR A 130 -6.08 -15.19 9.27
CA THR A 130 -7.38 -15.85 9.32
C THR A 130 -7.54 -16.86 8.17
N GLU A 131 -7.12 -16.50 6.97
CA GLU A 131 -7.15 -17.40 5.80
C GLU A 131 -6.20 -18.59 5.99
N LEU A 132 -5.01 -18.37 6.55
CA LEU A 132 -4.05 -19.43 6.87
C LEU A 132 -4.59 -20.38 7.93
N GLN A 133 -5.20 -19.87 9.00
CA GLN A 133 -5.85 -20.69 10.03
C GLN A 133 -6.98 -21.54 9.44
N LYS A 134 -7.82 -20.97 8.57
CA LYS A 134 -8.87 -21.73 7.87
C LYS A 134 -8.29 -22.81 6.97
N ALA A 135 -7.28 -22.48 6.16
CA ALA A 135 -6.64 -23.44 5.28
C ALA A 135 -5.99 -24.59 6.06
N GLN A 136 -5.39 -24.30 7.23
CA GLN A 136 -4.84 -25.33 8.11
C GLN A 136 -5.95 -26.23 8.68
N GLN A 137 -7.07 -25.68 9.13
CA GLN A 137 -8.22 -26.46 9.60
C GLN A 137 -8.82 -27.32 8.50
N ASP A 138 -8.98 -26.78 7.29
CA ASP A 138 -9.49 -27.51 6.13
C ASP A 138 -8.55 -28.65 5.72
N LEU A 139 -7.24 -28.45 5.84
CA LEU A 139 -6.25 -29.49 5.55
C LEU A 139 -6.36 -30.63 6.56
N LEU A 140 -6.41 -30.32 7.86
CA LEU A 140 -6.59 -31.33 8.91
C LEU A 140 -7.89 -32.12 8.71
N ALA A 141 -9.00 -31.45 8.39
CA ALA A 141 -10.27 -32.12 8.11
C ALA A 141 -10.20 -33.04 6.88
N LYS A 142 -9.42 -32.66 5.85
CA LYS A 142 -9.18 -33.51 4.67
C LYS A 142 -8.29 -34.70 5.01
N GLU A 143 -7.26 -34.51 5.83
CA GLU A 143 -6.39 -35.60 6.31
C GLU A 143 -7.19 -36.63 7.10
N ASP A 144 -8.02 -36.19 8.06
CA ASP A 144 -8.89 -37.07 8.83
C ASP A 144 -9.83 -37.87 7.93
N ARG A 145 -10.43 -37.21 6.93
CA ARG A 145 -11.32 -37.87 5.96
C ARG A 145 -10.59 -38.88 5.07
N LEU A 146 -9.35 -38.58 4.68
CA LEU A 146 -8.52 -39.51 3.91
C LEU A 146 -8.18 -40.75 4.74
N LEU A 147 -7.81 -40.58 6.02
CA LEU A 147 -7.54 -41.70 6.92
C LEU A 147 -8.78 -42.58 7.13
N GLU A 148 -9.96 -41.98 7.25
CA GLU A 148 -11.21 -42.74 7.34
C GLU A 148 -11.49 -43.55 6.05
N LEU A 149 -11.33 -42.91 4.89
CA LEU A 149 -11.51 -43.57 3.59
C LEU A 149 -10.51 -44.69 3.38
N GLU A 150 -9.25 -44.49 3.76
CA GLU A 150 -8.20 -45.51 3.68
C GLU A 150 -8.56 -46.73 4.53
N ARG A 151 -8.95 -46.52 5.80
CA ARG A 151 -9.41 -47.61 6.68
C ARG A 151 -10.61 -48.35 6.11
N SER A 152 -11.57 -47.62 5.54
CA SER A 152 -12.76 -48.22 4.90
C SER A 152 -12.39 -49.05 3.68
N ALA A 153 -11.48 -48.55 2.84
CA ALA A 153 -10.96 -49.27 1.68
C ALA A 153 -10.23 -50.55 2.10
N THR A 154 -9.36 -50.49 3.11
CA THR A 154 -8.66 -51.68 3.64
C THR A 154 -9.65 -52.73 4.14
N ARG A 155 -10.69 -52.35 4.88
CA ARG A 155 -11.73 -53.28 5.35
C ARG A 155 -12.45 -53.95 4.18
N LYS A 156 -12.88 -53.16 3.18
CA LYS A 156 -13.52 -53.70 1.97
C LYS A 156 -12.62 -54.66 1.21
N MET A 157 -11.32 -54.36 1.10
CA MET A 157 -10.37 -55.27 0.46
C MET A 157 -10.26 -56.60 1.21
N GLN A 158 -10.21 -56.56 2.55
CA GLN A 158 -10.21 -57.77 3.38
C GLN A 158 -11.49 -58.59 3.22
N ASP A 159 -12.65 -57.93 3.19
CA ASP A 159 -13.94 -58.60 3.02
C ASP A 159 -14.09 -59.21 1.63
N LEU A 160 -13.62 -58.51 0.58
CA LEU A 160 -13.59 -59.05 -0.78
C LEU A 160 -12.67 -60.26 -0.89
N GLU A 161 -11.51 -60.24 -0.23
CA GLU A 161 -10.60 -61.39 -0.24
C GLU A 161 -11.21 -62.59 0.49
N LYS A 162 -11.86 -62.39 1.63
CA LYS A 162 -12.60 -63.46 2.32
C LYS A 162 -13.71 -64.03 1.43
N LEU A 163 -14.52 -63.17 0.82
CA LEU A 163 -15.61 -63.60 -0.05
C LEU A 163 -15.10 -64.36 -1.27
N ARG A 164 -13.96 -63.93 -1.82
CA ARG A 164 -13.27 -64.63 -2.92
C ARG A 164 -12.84 -66.03 -2.51
N VAL A 165 -12.21 -66.18 -1.33
CA VAL A 165 -11.81 -67.49 -0.80
C VAL A 165 -13.03 -68.39 -0.59
N GLU A 166 -14.10 -67.89 0.03
CA GLU A 166 -15.34 -68.64 0.23
C GLU A 166 -15.98 -69.09 -1.09
N LEU A 167 -15.95 -68.23 -2.12
CA LEU A 167 -16.51 -68.54 -3.44
C LEU A 167 -15.70 -69.63 -4.13
N GLU A 168 -14.37 -69.58 -4.07
CA GLU A 168 -13.49 -70.63 -4.62
C GLU A 168 -13.67 -71.97 -3.88
N GLU A 169 -13.87 -71.96 -2.57
CA GLU A 169 -14.20 -73.17 -1.81
C GLU A 169 -15.55 -73.77 -2.24
N ARG A 170 -16.59 -72.95 -2.37
CA ARG A 170 -17.91 -73.39 -2.85
C ARG A 170 -17.84 -73.96 -4.26
N LYS A 171 -17.10 -73.28 -5.15
CA LYS A 171 -16.87 -73.75 -6.52
C LYS A 171 -16.18 -75.12 -6.54
N ARG A 172 -15.16 -75.34 -5.70
CA ARG A 172 -14.50 -76.65 -5.56
C ARG A 172 -15.47 -77.74 -5.11
N ARG A 173 -16.30 -77.46 -4.10
CA ARG A 173 -17.34 -78.41 -3.64
C ARG A 173 -18.38 -78.70 -4.71
N LEU A 174 -18.79 -77.70 -5.50
CA LEU A 174 -19.71 -77.92 -6.62
C LEU A 174 -19.13 -78.85 -7.68
N ILE A 175 -17.88 -78.62 -8.08
CA ILE A 175 -17.17 -79.50 -9.04
C ILE A 175 -17.06 -80.94 -8.50
N GLU A 176 -16.76 -81.09 -7.20
CA GLU A 176 -16.72 -82.40 -6.54
C GLU A 176 -18.10 -83.08 -6.57
N LEU A 177 -19.16 -82.38 -6.18
CA LEU A 177 -20.54 -82.90 -6.21
C LEU A 177 -21.00 -83.26 -7.63
N GLU A 178 -20.69 -82.42 -8.63
CA GLU A 178 -20.94 -82.72 -10.04
C GLU A 178 -20.25 -84.01 -10.45
N SER A 179 -18.97 -84.19 -10.10
CA SER A 179 -18.22 -85.42 -10.44
C SER A 179 -18.82 -86.68 -9.80
N ILE A 180 -19.29 -86.59 -8.55
CA ILE A 180 -19.95 -87.70 -7.84
C ILE A 180 -21.31 -88.01 -8.49
N LEU A 181 -22.08 -87.00 -8.87
CA LEU A 181 -23.34 -87.18 -9.57
C LEU A 181 -23.13 -87.85 -10.93
N TYR A 182 -22.15 -87.39 -11.72
CA TYR A 182 -21.79 -88.03 -12.98
C TYR A 182 -21.36 -89.50 -12.80
N ALA A 183 -20.56 -89.79 -11.76
CA ALA A 183 -20.18 -91.17 -11.44
C ALA A 183 -21.40 -92.02 -11.06
N LYS A 184 -22.29 -91.49 -10.22
CA LYS A 184 -23.53 -92.17 -9.81
C LYS A 184 -24.45 -92.42 -11.00
N ASP A 185 -24.64 -91.43 -11.87
CA ASP A 185 -25.46 -91.55 -13.06
C ASP A 185 -24.87 -92.56 -14.06
N SER A 186 -23.55 -92.60 -14.19
CA SER A 186 -22.85 -93.62 -14.98
C SER A 186 -23.09 -95.04 -14.43
N VAL A 187 -22.92 -95.25 -13.13
CA VAL A 187 -23.21 -96.54 -12.48
C VAL A 187 -24.68 -96.92 -12.62
N MET A 188 -25.59 -95.96 -12.43
CA MET A 188 -27.04 -96.19 -12.58
C MET A 188 -27.40 -96.54 -14.02
N ASN A 189 -26.80 -95.87 -15.01
CA ASN A 189 -27.00 -96.18 -16.42
C ASN A 189 -26.40 -97.54 -16.79
N ALA A 190 -25.23 -97.88 -16.27
CA ALA A 190 -24.65 -99.22 -16.42
C ALA A 190 -25.57 -100.28 -15.81
N LEU A 191 -26.11 -100.06 -14.60
CA LEU A 191 -27.07 -100.95 -13.96
C LEU A 191 -28.36 -101.09 -14.79
N LYS A 192 -28.94 -99.98 -15.25
CA LYS A 192 -30.10 -99.97 -16.16
C LYS A 192 -29.82 -100.76 -17.43
N ASN A 193 -28.66 -100.57 -18.06
CA ASN A 193 -28.28 -101.29 -19.28
C ASN A 193 -28.06 -102.78 -19.00
N THR A 194 -27.46 -103.13 -17.86
CA THR A 194 -27.24 -104.55 -17.48
C THR A 194 -28.58 -105.25 -17.24
N ILE A 195 -29.50 -104.60 -16.54
CA ILE A 195 -30.86 -105.08 -16.31
C ILE A 195 -31.64 -105.13 -17.63
N ALA A 196 -31.59 -104.08 -18.44
CA ALA A 196 -32.25 -104.06 -19.74
C ALA A 196 -31.73 -105.19 -20.66
N ASN A 197 -30.42 -105.44 -20.69
CA ASN A 197 -29.83 -106.54 -21.44
C ASN A 197 -30.24 -107.91 -20.90
N ALA A 198 -30.29 -108.09 -19.57
CA ALA A 198 -30.81 -109.31 -18.96
C ALA A 198 -32.30 -109.54 -19.27
N LEU A 199 -33.10 -108.46 -19.33
CA LEU A 199 -34.52 -108.50 -19.65
C LEU A 199 -34.84 -108.59 -21.15
N TYR A 200 -33.94 -108.13 -22.04
CA TYR A 200 -34.04 -108.34 -23.49
C TYR A 200 -33.96 -109.83 -23.86
N GLY A 201 -33.26 -110.64 -23.06
CA GLY A 201 -33.30 -112.10 -23.16
C GLY A 201 -34.67 -112.73 -22.90
N PHE A 202 -35.58 -112.01 -22.24
CA PHE A 202 -36.94 -112.45 -21.91
C PHE A 202 -38.03 -111.77 -22.77
N GLN A 203 -37.67 -110.84 -23.65
CA GLN A 203 -38.64 -110.16 -24.51
C GLN A 203 -39.15 -111.05 -25.66
N GLN A 204 -38.50 -112.19 -25.91
CA GLN A 204 -39.02 -113.21 -26.83
C GLN A 204 -40.19 -114.03 -26.24
N ASP A 205 -40.54 -113.84 -24.96
CA ASP A 205 -41.59 -114.58 -24.25
C ASP A 205 -42.84 -113.73 -23.86
N GLY A 206 -43.03 -112.52 -24.42
CA GLY A 206 -44.28 -111.75 -24.28
C GLY A 206 -44.43 -110.86 -23.04
N LEU A 207 -43.31 -110.36 -22.49
CA LEU A 207 -43.26 -109.48 -21.32
C LEU A 207 -42.91 -108.03 -21.69
N SER A 208 -43.62 -107.04 -21.14
CA SER A 208 -43.33 -105.60 -21.33
C SER A 208 -42.92 -104.96 -20.00
N VAL A 209 -41.71 -104.42 -19.93
CA VAL A 209 -41.15 -103.83 -18.70
C VAL A 209 -41.02 -102.32 -18.84
N SER A 210 -41.55 -101.56 -17.88
CA SER A 210 -41.47 -100.09 -17.87
C SER A 210 -40.94 -99.56 -16.54
N PHE A 211 -40.12 -98.51 -16.61
CA PHE A 211 -39.50 -97.89 -15.45
C PHE A 211 -40.18 -96.56 -15.14
N ARG A 212 -40.81 -96.43 -13.96
CA ARG A 212 -41.36 -95.17 -13.46
C ARG A 212 -40.94 -94.96 -12.00
N ASN A 213 -40.42 -93.77 -11.68
CA ASN A 213 -40.11 -93.34 -10.31
C ASN A 213 -39.22 -94.32 -9.50
N GLY A 214 -38.21 -94.91 -10.13
CA GLY A 214 -37.26 -95.83 -9.45
C GLY A 214 -37.83 -97.20 -9.10
N LYS A 215 -39.04 -97.54 -9.56
CA LYS A 215 -39.64 -98.87 -9.41
C LYS A 215 -39.84 -99.51 -10.78
N VAL A 216 -39.57 -100.81 -10.87
CA VAL A 216 -39.71 -101.61 -12.09
C VAL A 216 -41.14 -102.16 -12.15
N TYR A 217 -41.85 -101.85 -13.23
CA TYR A 217 -43.20 -102.36 -13.48
C TYR A 217 -43.11 -103.40 -14.60
N VAL A 218 -43.45 -104.63 -14.29
CA VAL A 218 -43.49 -105.75 -15.25
C VAL A 218 -44.96 -106.04 -15.58
N SER A 219 -45.34 -105.81 -16.84
CA SER A 219 -46.66 -106.15 -17.36
C SER A 219 -46.56 -107.46 -18.15
N MET A 220 -47.35 -108.47 -17.76
CA MET A 220 -47.46 -109.77 -18.43
C MET A 220 -48.75 -109.84 -19.24
N GLU A 221 -48.69 -110.35 -20.48
CA GLU A 221 -49.89 -110.73 -21.22
C GLU A 221 -50.56 -111.97 -20.60
N GLU A 222 -51.89 -111.97 -20.57
CA GLU A 222 -52.78 -112.79 -19.72
C GLU A 222 -52.75 -114.32 -19.95
N LYS A 223 -51.82 -114.85 -20.76
CA LYS A 223 -51.89 -116.24 -21.25
C LYS A 223 -50.87 -117.23 -20.70
N LEU A 224 -50.18 -116.94 -19.59
CA LEU A 224 -49.04 -117.75 -19.14
C LEU A 224 -48.97 -118.08 -17.63
N LEU A 225 -50.05 -117.94 -16.86
CA LEU A 225 -50.06 -118.38 -15.44
C LEU A 225 -51.18 -119.37 -15.07
N PHE A 226 -52.24 -119.49 -15.89
CA PHE A 226 -53.37 -120.39 -15.63
C PHE A 226 -53.94 -120.92 -16.96
N GLN A 227 -54.27 -122.21 -17.04
CA GLN A 227 -55.17 -122.67 -18.11
C GLN A 227 -56.59 -122.13 -17.83
N THR A 228 -57.30 -121.71 -18.87
CA THR A 228 -58.66 -121.18 -18.77
C THR A 228 -59.54 -122.16 -18.00
N GLY A 229 -59.91 -121.81 -16.76
CA GLY A 229 -60.74 -122.65 -15.89
C GLY A 229 -60.01 -123.46 -14.80
N SER A 230 -58.73 -123.23 -14.53
CA SER A 230 -58.01 -123.88 -13.41
C SER A 230 -57.35 -122.88 -12.46
N ILE A 231 -57.35 -123.19 -11.16
CA ILE A 231 -56.72 -122.41 -10.07
C ILE A 231 -55.28 -122.89 -9.78
N GLU A 232 -54.80 -123.89 -10.53
CA GLU A 232 -53.44 -124.43 -10.38
C GLU A 232 -52.43 -123.64 -11.21
N VAL A 233 -51.34 -123.23 -10.57
CA VAL A 233 -50.25 -122.46 -11.17
C VAL A 233 -49.44 -123.38 -12.09
N ASP A 234 -49.28 -123.00 -13.37
CA ASP A 234 -48.45 -123.76 -14.33
C ASP A 234 -47.00 -123.85 -13.82
N PRO A 235 -46.38 -125.06 -13.80
CA PRO A 235 -44.98 -125.25 -13.41
C PRO A 235 -43.97 -124.34 -14.12
N ARG A 236 -44.31 -123.86 -15.33
CA ARG A 236 -43.51 -122.90 -16.10
C ARG A 236 -43.51 -121.50 -15.49
N GLY A 237 -44.63 -121.06 -14.93
CA GLY A 237 -44.76 -119.75 -14.25
C GLY A 237 -44.00 -119.70 -12.92
N VAL A 238 -43.97 -120.81 -12.16
CA VAL A 238 -43.18 -120.93 -10.93
C VAL A 238 -41.67 -120.89 -11.22
N SER A 239 -41.24 -121.47 -12.35
CA SER A 239 -39.83 -121.43 -12.76
C SER A 239 -39.39 -120.02 -13.19
N ALA A 240 -40.25 -119.28 -13.88
CA ALA A 240 -39.98 -117.88 -14.24
C ALA A 240 -39.87 -116.97 -13.00
N LEU A 241 -40.75 -117.17 -11.99
CA LEU A 241 -40.70 -116.41 -10.74
C LEU A 241 -39.46 -116.73 -9.88
N LYS A 242 -38.94 -117.97 -9.92
CA LYS A 242 -37.70 -118.35 -9.20
C LYS A 242 -36.43 -117.77 -9.82
N GLN A 243 -36.43 -117.42 -11.10
CA GLN A 243 -35.27 -116.78 -11.77
C GLN A 243 -35.25 -115.25 -11.62
N LEU A 244 -36.34 -114.66 -11.11
CA LEU A 244 -36.52 -113.21 -10.93
C LEU A 244 -36.29 -112.72 -9.49
N ALA A 245 -36.04 -113.63 -8.53
CA ALA A 245 -35.80 -113.34 -7.12
C ALA A 245 -34.29 -113.29 -6.77
#